data_AF-A0A1R1PL97-F1
#
_entry.id   AF-A0A1R1PL97-F1
#
_cell.length_a   1.000
_cell.length_b   1.000
_cell.length_c   1.000
_cell.angle_alpha   90.00
_cell.angle_beta   90.00
_cell.angle_gamma   90.00
#
_symmetry.space_group_name_H-M   'P 1'
#
loop_
_entity.id
_entity.type
_entity.pdbx_description
1 polymer ?
#
loop_
_entity_poly.entity_id
_entity_poly.type
_entity_poly.pdbx_seq_one_letter_code
_entity_poly.pdbx_strand_id
1 'polypeptide(L)'
;YWDSKFGKGRPGWHIECSVMASHVLGEQLDIHSGGIDLAFPHHDNELAQAEAHFESQQWVNYFLHTGHLHIQGFKMSKSLKNFITIKEALNLYSPRQLRLYFLNQRWDAPCDFKLSSLHEAISAESFVLNFFTNLDAKIRSFAPPSASSTSHDHNSAEADLIADLFNTQQAVHSALCDSFDTPSVLKLLLSLINKANIYLSSTSFSPSPLLSISKYLTFIFDVFGVSFTSTSTSTSTSSSAPDSTAAIDHSSLLLPYLTTFSTFRDQVRQAAKIAKNSDILGLCDTFRDTELTKYGVVLGDQESGPALIKLVDPAYLKQQQQQQLQAEDQKKAAKQLAQQRKVDKLELAKIPPHQYFTTGGRGVEFSSFDLNGFPLTDLEGKPLSKSKVKKLQKLYDNHTKIHNDYLASIEGK
;
A
#
# COMPACT_ATOMS: atom_id res chain seq x y z
N TYR A 1 -15.30 -27.75 30.09
CA TYR A 1 -14.33 -28.68 30.71
C TYR A 1 -14.70 -30.09 30.29
N TRP A 2 -13.71 -30.97 30.14
CA TRP A 2 -13.83 -32.36 29.73
C TRP A 2 -13.31 -33.30 30.83
N ASP A 3 -13.85 -34.51 30.92
CA ASP A 3 -13.36 -35.55 31.82
C ASP A 3 -12.01 -36.11 31.33
N SER A 4 -11.09 -36.38 32.27
CA SER A 4 -9.78 -36.97 31.97
C SER A 4 -9.31 -37.89 33.10
N LYS A 5 -8.22 -38.63 32.89
CA LYS A 5 -7.57 -39.46 33.92
C LYS A 5 -7.09 -38.67 35.15
N PHE A 6 -7.00 -37.34 35.04
CA PHE A 6 -6.59 -36.43 36.12
C PHE A 6 -7.75 -35.58 36.66
N GLY A 7 -9.00 -35.91 36.30
CA GLY A 7 -10.20 -35.16 36.66
C GLY A 7 -10.67 -34.21 35.54
N LYS A 8 -11.67 -33.37 35.86
CA LYS A 8 -12.28 -32.43 34.90
C LYS A 8 -11.32 -31.28 34.59
N GLY A 9 -11.03 -31.05 33.30
CA GLY A 9 -10.04 -30.06 32.87
C GLY A 9 -10.24 -29.54 31.45
N ARG A 10 -9.24 -28.81 30.96
CA ARG A 10 -9.12 -28.36 29.58
C ARG A 10 -7.64 -28.46 29.16
N PRO A 11 -7.35 -28.66 27.88
CA PRO A 11 -5.97 -28.69 27.41
C PRO A 11 -5.25 -27.37 27.71
N GLY A 12 -3.94 -27.46 27.88
CA GLY A 12 -3.05 -26.30 27.92
C GLY A 12 -2.74 -25.83 26.50
N TRP A 13 -2.44 -24.55 26.32
CA TRP A 13 -2.26 -23.96 25.00
C TRP A 13 -1.28 -24.71 24.09
N HIS A 14 -0.14 -25.19 24.62
CA HIS A 14 0.90 -25.87 23.84
C HIS A 14 0.47 -27.27 23.35
N ILE A 15 -0.18 -28.07 24.20
CA ILE A 15 -0.48 -29.48 23.87
C ILE A 15 -1.51 -29.63 22.75
N GLU A 16 -2.33 -28.60 22.54
CA GLU A 16 -3.31 -28.58 21.46
C GLU A 16 -2.61 -28.69 20.09
N CYS A 17 -1.62 -27.83 19.83
CA CYS A 17 -0.89 -27.80 18.57
C CYS A 17 -0.13 -29.09 18.30
N SER A 18 0.65 -29.59 19.27
CA SER A 18 1.39 -30.86 19.12
C SER A 18 0.46 -32.02 18.77
N VAL A 19 -0.62 -32.20 19.53
CA VAL A 19 -1.53 -33.33 19.31
C VAL A 19 -2.25 -33.21 17.97
N MET A 20 -2.77 -32.04 17.62
CA MET A 20 -3.52 -31.87 16.37
C MET A 20 -2.63 -31.97 15.14
N ALA A 21 -1.46 -31.32 15.15
CA ALA A 21 -0.53 -31.34 14.03
C ALA A 21 -0.01 -32.77 13.79
N SER A 22 0.41 -33.47 14.83
CA SER A 22 0.89 -34.85 14.71
C SER A 22 -0.20 -35.85 14.34
N HIS A 23 -1.45 -35.63 14.77
CA HIS A 23 -2.57 -36.48 14.35
C HIS A 23 -2.82 -36.41 12.85
N VAL A 24 -2.65 -35.23 12.24
CA VAL A 24 -2.94 -35.00 10.82
C VAL A 24 -1.73 -35.31 9.94
N LEU A 25 -0.52 -34.88 10.36
CA LEU A 25 0.69 -34.90 9.54
C LEU A 25 1.64 -36.05 9.92
N GLY A 26 1.43 -36.69 11.07
CA GLY A 26 2.24 -37.79 11.56
C GLY A 26 3.40 -37.36 12.45
N GLU A 27 4.39 -38.24 12.55
CA GLU A 27 5.54 -38.11 13.44
C GLU A 27 6.63 -37.16 12.94
N GLN A 28 6.54 -36.68 11.70
CA GLN A 28 7.47 -35.73 11.11
C GLN A 28 6.74 -34.71 10.22
N LEU A 29 7.08 -33.43 10.38
CA LEU A 29 6.56 -32.31 9.61
C LEU A 29 7.68 -31.68 8.78
N ASP A 30 7.38 -31.33 7.54
CA ASP A 30 8.32 -30.57 6.72
C ASP A 30 8.40 -29.11 7.16
N ILE A 31 7.25 -28.44 7.29
CA ILE A 31 7.18 -27.02 7.62
C ILE A 31 6.15 -26.78 8.72
N HIS A 32 6.58 -26.09 9.77
CA HIS A 32 5.70 -25.53 10.79
C HIS A 32 5.90 -24.01 10.87
N SER A 33 4.85 -23.24 11.13
CA SER A 33 4.92 -21.79 11.03
C SER A 33 4.11 -21.05 12.09
N GLY A 34 4.48 -19.81 12.35
CA GLY A 34 3.80 -18.96 13.33
C GLY A 34 4.35 -17.53 13.35
N GLY A 35 3.80 -16.69 14.20
CA GLY A 35 4.45 -15.42 14.53
C GLY A 35 5.76 -15.65 15.28
N ILE A 36 6.72 -14.72 15.19
CA ILE A 36 7.99 -14.82 15.95
C ILE A 36 7.81 -14.88 17.46
N ASP A 37 6.67 -14.40 17.99
CA ASP A 37 6.29 -14.58 19.40
C ASP A 37 5.93 -16.02 19.78
N LEU A 38 5.65 -16.87 18.81
CA LEU A 38 5.39 -18.29 19.04
C LEU A 38 6.67 -19.12 19.07
N ALA A 39 7.81 -18.61 18.58
CA ALA A 39 9.09 -19.32 18.65
C ALA A 39 9.36 -19.78 20.09
N PHE A 40 9.29 -18.84 21.05
CA PHE A 40 9.41 -19.14 22.46
C PHE A 40 8.26 -18.51 23.28
N PRO A 41 7.61 -19.25 24.21
CA PRO A 41 7.87 -20.66 24.55
C PRO A 41 7.02 -21.66 23.75
N HIS A 42 6.21 -21.20 22.79
CA HIS A 42 5.15 -22.04 22.22
C HIS A 42 5.69 -23.20 21.39
N HIS A 43 6.46 -22.94 20.33
CA HIS A 43 7.01 -23.97 19.46
C HIS A 43 8.09 -24.81 20.16
N ASP A 44 8.89 -24.22 21.05
CA ASP A 44 9.83 -24.97 21.90
C ASP A 44 9.10 -26.04 22.73
N ASN A 45 7.97 -25.68 23.34
CA ASN A 45 7.17 -26.64 24.10
C ASN A 45 6.48 -27.67 23.19
N GLU A 46 6.10 -27.28 21.96
CA GLU A 46 5.52 -28.24 21.01
C GLU A 46 6.53 -29.30 20.57
N LEU A 47 7.77 -28.89 20.28
CA LEU A 47 8.88 -29.80 19.99
C LEU A 47 9.12 -30.73 21.18
N ALA A 48 9.26 -30.19 22.38
CA ALA A 48 9.49 -30.98 23.58
C ALA A 48 8.38 -32.03 23.82
N GLN A 49 7.13 -31.71 23.50
CA GLN A 49 6.00 -32.63 23.63
C GLN A 49 5.98 -33.69 22.54
N ALA A 50 6.13 -33.30 21.28
CA ALA A 50 6.03 -34.21 20.14
C ALA A 50 7.25 -35.13 20.04
N GLU A 51 8.46 -34.61 20.20
CA GLU A 51 9.71 -35.39 20.15
C GLU A 51 9.77 -36.43 21.27
N ALA A 52 9.33 -36.06 22.49
CA ALA A 52 9.22 -37.00 23.60
C ALA A 52 8.14 -38.07 23.36
N HIS A 53 7.05 -37.74 22.65
CA HIS A 53 5.98 -38.68 22.35
C HIS A 53 6.39 -39.72 21.30
N PHE A 54 7.06 -39.29 20.23
CA PHE A 54 7.48 -40.14 19.12
C PHE A 54 8.87 -40.77 19.31
N GLU A 55 9.57 -40.44 20.41
CA GLU A 55 10.96 -40.84 20.63
C GLU A 55 11.88 -40.44 19.44
N SER A 56 11.61 -39.27 18.85
CA SER A 56 12.35 -38.73 17.69
C SER A 56 13.18 -37.51 18.10
N GLN A 57 14.22 -37.19 17.31
CA GLN A 57 15.05 -35.99 17.52
C GLN A 57 14.71 -34.83 16.58
N GLN A 58 13.73 -35.02 15.68
CA GLN A 58 13.40 -34.01 14.68
C GLN A 58 11.94 -34.14 14.25
N TRP A 59 11.05 -33.56 15.04
CA TRP A 59 9.62 -33.52 14.69
C TRP A 59 9.33 -32.58 13.53
N VAL A 60 10.09 -31.50 13.36
CA VAL A 60 9.90 -30.50 12.30
C VAL A 60 11.22 -30.22 11.56
N ASN A 61 11.21 -30.21 10.23
CA ASN A 61 12.39 -29.91 9.42
C ASN A 61 12.67 -28.39 9.32
N TYR A 62 11.64 -27.58 9.10
CA TYR A 62 11.76 -26.13 8.94
C TYR A 62 10.70 -25.36 9.73
N PHE A 63 11.13 -24.42 10.56
CA PHE A 63 10.27 -23.43 11.19
C PHE A 63 10.29 -22.11 10.43
N LEU A 64 9.11 -21.58 10.10
CA LEU A 64 8.95 -20.26 9.49
C LEU A 64 8.24 -19.32 10.47
N HIS A 65 8.96 -18.28 10.92
CA HIS A 65 8.42 -17.30 11.87
C HIS A 65 8.23 -15.92 11.23
N THR A 66 6.98 -15.47 11.12
CA THR A 66 6.68 -14.14 10.55
C THR A 66 7.01 -13.03 11.54
N GLY A 67 7.54 -11.91 11.05
CA GLY A 67 7.87 -10.75 11.86
C GLY A 67 6.67 -10.05 12.50
N HIS A 68 6.93 -9.20 13.49
CA HIS A 68 5.88 -8.45 14.19
C HIS A 68 5.39 -7.23 13.40
N LEU A 69 4.08 -6.99 13.47
CA LEU A 69 3.48 -5.74 13.03
C LEU A 69 3.58 -4.66 14.13
N HIS A 70 4.09 -3.49 13.75
CA HIS A 70 4.27 -2.30 14.58
C HIS A 70 3.39 -1.16 14.07
N ILE A 71 3.04 -0.23 14.95
CA ILE A 71 2.46 1.07 14.60
C ILE A 71 3.24 2.15 15.34
N GLN A 72 3.71 3.16 14.61
CA GLN A 72 4.52 4.25 15.19
C GLN A 72 5.74 3.72 15.94
N GLY A 73 6.34 2.63 15.47
CA GLY A 73 7.49 1.99 16.11
C GLY A 73 7.19 1.14 17.36
N PHE A 74 5.92 1.02 17.77
CA PHE A 74 5.52 0.14 18.89
C PHE A 74 4.80 -1.10 18.36
N LYS A 75 5.08 -2.28 18.94
CA LYS A 75 4.38 -3.53 18.61
C LYS A 75 2.87 -3.33 18.76
N MET A 76 2.08 -3.70 17.74
CA MET A 76 0.63 -3.67 17.86
C MET A 76 0.19 -4.73 18.88
N SER A 77 -0.57 -4.33 19.90
CA SER A 77 -1.13 -5.27 20.86
C SER A 77 -2.44 -4.75 21.46
N LYS A 78 -3.32 -5.68 21.86
CA LYS A 78 -4.57 -5.33 22.55
C LYS A 78 -4.32 -4.61 23.87
N SER A 79 -3.24 -4.98 24.59
CA SER A 79 -2.87 -4.38 25.87
C SER A 79 -2.44 -2.92 25.74
N LEU A 80 -1.68 -2.58 24.68
CA LEU A 80 -1.27 -1.20 24.38
C LEU A 80 -2.37 -0.38 23.69
N LYS A 81 -3.51 -0.99 23.34
CA LYS A 81 -4.63 -0.37 22.60
C LYS A 81 -4.19 0.38 21.33
N ASN A 82 -3.10 -0.06 20.72
CA ASN A 82 -2.47 0.52 19.54
C ASN A 82 -2.61 -0.40 18.33
N PHE A 83 -3.81 -0.92 18.08
CA PHE A 83 -4.07 -1.81 16.95
C PHE A 83 -5.20 -1.26 16.09
N ILE A 84 -5.17 -1.61 14.81
CA ILE A 84 -6.27 -1.37 13.87
C ILE A 84 -6.81 -2.74 13.50
N THR A 85 -8.11 -2.94 13.62
CA THR A 85 -8.75 -4.18 13.18
C THR A 85 -8.77 -4.26 11.66
N ILE A 86 -8.83 -5.47 11.11
CA ILE A 86 -9.01 -5.68 9.67
C ILE A 86 -10.26 -4.94 9.17
N LYS A 87 -11.35 -4.94 9.94
CA LYS A 87 -12.60 -4.24 9.57
C LYS A 87 -12.41 -2.72 9.47
N GLU A 88 -11.69 -2.11 10.41
CA GLU A 88 -11.36 -0.68 10.36
C GLU A 88 -10.43 -0.35 9.18
N ALA A 89 -9.41 -1.18 8.94
CA ALA A 89 -8.50 -1.01 7.80
C ALA A 89 -9.25 -1.10 6.46
N LEU A 90 -10.18 -2.06 6.34
CA LEU A 90 -10.98 -2.26 5.13
C LEU A 90 -12.03 -1.17 4.87
N ASN A 91 -12.33 -0.32 5.85
CA ASN A 91 -13.14 0.88 5.62
C ASN A 91 -12.34 2.00 4.90
N LEU A 92 -11.00 1.93 4.94
CA LEU A 92 -10.11 2.95 4.39
C LEU A 92 -9.37 2.46 3.13
N TYR A 93 -9.00 1.19 3.11
CA TYR A 93 -8.17 0.59 2.07
C TYR A 93 -8.80 -0.68 1.51
N SER A 94 -8.61 -0.94 0.22
CA SER A 94 -9.08 -2.19 -0.39
C SER A 94 -8.28 -3.39 0.13
N PRO A 95 -8.85 -4.61 0.11
CA PRO A 95 -8.08 -5.84 0.41
C PRO A 95 -6.82 -5.97 -0.46
N ARG A 96 -6.90 -5.52 -1.72
CA ARG A 96 -5.81 -5.54 -2.68
C ARG A 96 -4.68 -4.58 -2.28
N GLN A 97 -5.03 -3.36 -1.84
CA GLN A 97 -4.07 -2.37 -1.34
C GLN A 97 -3.33 -2.89 -0.09
N LEU A 98 -4.06 -3.50 0.84
CA LEU A 98 -3.46 -4.09 2.04
C LEU A 98 -2.53 -5.27 1.71
N ARG A 99 -2.91 -6.14 0.76
CA ARG A 99 -2.04 -7.24 0.31
C ARG A 99 -0.77 -6.73 -0.35
N LEU A 100 -0.89 -5.77 -1.28
CA LEU A 100 0.28 -5.13 -1.92
C LEU A 100 1.20 -4.46 -0.89
N TYR A 101 0.62 -3.84 0.13
CA TYR A 101 1.39 -3.27 1.23
C TYR A 101 2.24 -4.33 1.93
N PHE A 102 1.67 -5.49 2.29
CA PHE A 102 2.43 -6.56 2.95
C PHE A 102 3.43 -7.26 2.03
N LEU A 103 3.11 -7.43 0.74
CA LEU A 103 4.02 -7.99 -0.26
C LEU A 103 5.23 -7.10 -0.53
N ASN A 104 5.13 -5.80 -0.22
CA ASN A 104 6.25 -4.88 -0.31
C ASN A 104 7.15 -4.90 0.94
N GLN A 105 6.97 -5.88 1.83
CA GLN A 105 7.75 -6.08 3.05
C GLN A 105 8.29 -7.51 3.11
N ARG A 106 9.45 -7.68 3.73
CA ARG A 106 10.00 -9.00 4.04
C ARG A 106 9.12 -9.70 5.07
N TRP A 107 8.76 -10.96 4.82
CA TRP A 107 7.82 -11.72 5.67
C TRP A 107 8.37 -12.03 7.06
N ASP A 108 9.69 -12.15 7.18
CA ASP A 108 10.47 -12.48 8.37
C ASP A 108 10.92 -11.24 9.16
N ALA A 109 10.73 -10.03 8.61
CA ALA A 109 11.14 -8.79 9.24
C ALA A 109 9.99 -8.09 10.01
N PRO A 110 10.28 -7.32 11.06
CA PRO A 110 9.30 -6.42 11.65
C PRO A 110 8.75 -5.44 10.61
N CYS A 111 7.43 -5.38 10.50
CA CYS A 111 6.71 -4.49 9.59
C CYS A 111 6.13 -3.31 10.39
N ASP A 112 6.38 -2.07 9.96
CA ASP A 112 5.78 -0.88 10.61
C ASP A 112 4.67 -0.30 9.73
N PHE A 113 3.45 -0.28 10.27
CA PHE A 113 2.24 0.18 9.61
C PHE A 113 2.24 1.70 9.48
N LYS A 114 2.83 2.16 8.37
CA LYS A 114 2.98 3.57 8.02
C LYS A 114 2.08 3.95 6.84
N LEU A 115 1.43 5.11 6.97
CA LEU A 115 0.64 5.70 5.90
C LEU A 115 1.45 5.92 4.61
N SER A 116 2.74 6.28 4.72
CA SER A 116 3.61 6.47 3.56
C SER A 116 3.77 5.20 2.73
N SER A 117 3.98 4.06 3.39
CA SER A 117 4.15 2.77 2.73
C SER A 117 2.82 2.24 2.18
N LEU A 118 1.69 2.60 2.79
CA LEU A 118 0.37 2.38 2.19
C LEU A 118 0.17 3.19 0.90
N HIS A 119 0.63 4.44 0.86
CA HIS A 119 0.56 5.26 -0.36
C HIS A 119 1.40 4.67 -1.50
N GLU A 120 2.55 4.08 -1.19
CA GLU A 120 3.35 3.34 -2.17
C GLU A 120 2.57 2.15 -2.75
N ALA A 121 1.90 1.37 -1.90
CA ALA A 121 1.06 0.26 -2.34
C ALA A 121 -0.13 0.70 -3.22
N ILE A 122 -0.81 1.80 -2.85
CA ILE A 122 -1.90 2.39 -3.64
C ILE A 122 -1.39 2.88 -5.01
N SER A 123 -0.19 3.47 -5.03
CA SER A 123 0.44 3.93 -6.26
C SER A 123 0.82 2.77 -7.17
N ALA A 124 1.36 1.68 -6.61
CA ALA A 124 1.67 0.46 -7.34
C ALA A 124 0.40 -0.19 -7.92
N GLU A 125 -0.68 -0.30 -7.14
CA GLU A 125 -1.98 -0.79 -7.61
C GLU A 125 -2.49 0.04 -8.80
N SER A 126 -2.47 1.37 -8.66
CA SER A 126 -2.90 2.30 -9.71
C SER A 126 -2.07 2.14 -10.99
N PHE A 127 -0.76 1.99 -10.84
CA PHE A 127 0.17 1.80 -11.96
C PHE A 127 -0.11 0.51 -12.74
N VAL A 128 -0.34 -0.59 -12.02
CA VAL A 128 -0.66 -1.90 -12.62
C VAL A 128 -2.02 -1.87 -13.32
N LEU A 129 -3.05 -1.31 -12.68
CA LEU A 129 -4.39 -1.16 -13.29
C LEU A 129 -4.37 -0.29 -14.55
N ASN A 130 -3.62 0.81 -14.52
CA ASN A 130 -3.46 1.68 -15.68
C ASN A 130 -2.82 0.94 -16.85
N PHE A 131 -1.83 0.08 -16.59
CA PHE A 131 -1.23 -0.75 -17.64
C PHE A 131 -2.27 -1.68 -18.29
N PHE A 132 -2.98 -2.50 -17.49
CA PHE A 132 -3.98 -3.43 -18.02
C PHE A 132 -5.10 -2.71 -18.79
N THR A 133 -5.65 -1.63 -18.22
CA THR A 133 -6.73 -0.87 -18.87
C THR A 133 -6.27 -0.16 -20.15
N ASN A 134 -5.03 0.35 -20.20
CA ASN A 134 -4.46 0.92 -21.42
C ASN A 134 -4.22 -0.14 -22.49
N LEU A 135 -3.68 -1.30 -22.08
CA LEU A 135 -3.42 -2.42 -22.98
C LEU A 135 -4.72 -2.90 -23.62
N ASP A 136 -5.73 -3.17 -22.81
CA ASP A 136 -7.04 -3.60 -23.27
C ASP A 136 -7.68 -2.58 -24.22
N ALA A 137 -7.61 -1.29 -23.89
CA ALA A 137 -8.15 -0.23 -24.74
C ALA A 137 -7.43 -0.15 -26.10
N LYS A 138 -6.09 -0.29 -26.10
CA LYS A 138 -5.30 -0.26 -27.34
C LYS A 138 -5.47 -1.51 -28.19
N ILE A 139 -5.53 -2.70 -27.58
CA ILE A 139 -5.81 -3.94 -28.31
C ILE A 139 -7.20 -3.88 -28.96
N ARG A 140 -8.21 -3.33 -28.27
CA ARG A 140 -9.54 -3.14 -28.86
C ARG A 140 -9.53 -2.19 -30.07
N SER A 141 -8.72 -1.14 -30.03
CA SER A 141 -8.55 -0.22 -31.17
C SER A 141 -7.69 -0.80 -32.30
N PHE A 142 -7.02 -1.93 -32.06
CA PHE A 142 -6.17 -2.59 -33.04
C PHE A 142 -7.05 -3.34 -34.04
N ALA A 143 -7.39 -2.70 -35.16
CA ALA A 143 -8.00 -3.38 -36.28
C ALA A 143 -7.00 -4.43 -36.84
N PRO A 144 -7.43 -5.65 -37.20
CA PRO A 144 -6.55 -6.59 -37.87
C PRO A 144 -5.99 -5.90 -39.12
N PRO A 145 -4.67 -5.93 -39.35
CA PRO A 145 -4.09 -5.26 -40.50
C PRO A 145 -4.75 -5.80 -41.77
N SER A 146 -5.30 -4.89 -42.59
CA SER A 146 -5.58 -5.18 -43.99
C SER A 146 -4.35 -5.88 -44.58
N ALA A 147 -4.54 -6.93 -45.37
CA ALA A 147 -3.55 -7.90 -45.85
C ALA A 147 -2.42 -7.33 -46.75
N SER A 148 -2.09 -6.05 -46.60
CA SER A 148 -1.08 -5.31 -47.33
C SER A 148 -0.38 -4.32 -46.39
N SER A 149 0.53 -4.81 -45.55
CA SER A 149 1.53 -3.96 -44.91
C SER A 149 2.79 -4.77 -44.65
N THR A 150 3.72 -4.62 -45.59
CA THR A 150 5.18 -4.59 -45.48
C THR A 150 5.80 -5.15 -44.19
N SER A 151 6.73 -6.09 -44.38
CA SER A 151 7.74 -6.53 -43.41
C SER A 151 8.26 -5.37 -42.58
N HIS A 152 7.76 -5.24 -41.37
CA HIS A 152 8.17 -4.16 -40.49
C HIS A 152 9.50 -4.53 -39.80
N ASP A 153 10.41 -3.56 -39.73
CA ASP A 153 11.63 -3.53 -38.91
C ASP A 153 11.36 -3.62 -37.37
N HIS A 154 10.19 -4.11 -36.96
CA HIS A 154 9.74 -4.23 -35.57
C HIS A 154 10.43 -5.35 -34.78
N ASN A 155 11.36 -6.08 -35.41
CA ASN A 155 11.94 -7.27 -34.82
C ASN A 155 12.84 -6.97 -33.62
N SER A 156 13.54 -5.82 -33.57
CA SER A 156 14.47 -5.52 -32.47
C SER A 156 13.75 -5.14 -31.18
N ALA A 157 12.86 -4.15 -31.21
CA ALA A 157 12.13 -3.71 -30.00
C ALA A 157 11.18 -4.79 -29.45
N GLU A 158 10.59 -5.60 -30.33
CA GLU A 158 9.82 -6.79 -29.93
C GLU A 158 10.73 -7.85 -29.28
N ALA A 159 11.86 -8.18 -29.90
CA ALA A 159 12.82 -9.13 -29.33
C ALA A 159 13.38 -8.65 -27.99
N ASP A 160 13.68 -7.36 -27.85
CA ASP A 160 14.15 -6.75 -26.61
C ASP A 160 13.11 -6.90 -25.50
N LEU A 161 11.83 -6.62 -25.80
CA LEU A 161 10.75 -6.74 -24.82
C LEU A 161 10.48 -8.20 -24.42
N ILE A 162 10.58 -9.14 -25.35
CA ILE A 162 10.48 -10.58 -25.06
C ILE A 162 11.68 -11.05 -24.22
N ALA A 163 12.90 -10.60 -24.54
CA ALA A 163 14.09 -10.88 -23.75
C ALA A 163 13.95 -10.32 -22.32
N ASP A 164 13.38 -9.12 -22.19
CA ASP A 164 13.08 -8.51 -20.89
C ASP A 164 12.05 -9.31 -20.09
N LEU A 165 11.01 -9.84 -20.73
CA LEU A 165 10.08 -10.77 -20.09
C LEU A 165 10.81 -12.01 -19.58
N PHE A 166 11.63 -12.66 -20.41
CA PHE A 166 12.38 -13.86 -20.03
C PHE A 166 13.38 -13.61 -18.89
N ASN A 167 14.11 -12.50 -18.94
CA ASN A 167 15.03 -12.10 -17.87
C ASN A 167 14.28 -11.80 -16.57
N THR A 168 13.11 -11.15 -16.67
CA THR A 168 12.24 -10.91 -15.51
C THR A 168 11.75 -12.22 -14.91
N GLN A 169 11.32 -13.18 -15.73
CA GLN A 169 10.87 -14.50 -15.26
C GLN A 169 11.94 -15.23 -14.45
N GLN A 170 13.18 -15.25 -14.94
CA GLN A 170 14.31 -15.83 -14.22
C GLN A 170 14.60 -15.09 -12.91
N ALA A 171 14.63 -13.75 -12.95
CA ALA A 171 14.89 -12.94 -11.76
C ALA A 171 13.79 -13.10 -10.69
N VAL A 172 12.52 -13.19 -11.10
CA VAL A 172 11.39 -13.46 -10.21
C VAL A 172 11.51 -14.85 -9.58
N HIS A 173 11.85 -15.87 -10.37
CA HIS A 173 12.07 -17.21 -9.83
C HIS A 173 13.18 -17.22 -8.77
N SER A 174 14.33 -16.61 -9.07
CA SER A 174 15.44 -16.49 -8.12
C SER A 174 15.04 -15.75 -6.83
N ALA A 175 14.29 -14.65 -6.94
CA ALA A 175 13.82 -13.90 -5.77
C ALA A 175 12.83 -14.71 -4.90
N LEU A 176 11.94 -15.49 -5.52
CA LEU A 176 11.02 -16.34 -4.77
C LEU A 176 11.74 -17.51 -4.07
N CYS A 177 12.78 -18.06 -4.70
CA CYS A 177 13.64 -19.08 -4.08
C CYS A 177 14.49 -18.50 -2.93
N ASP A 178 14.78 -17.20 -2.94
CA ASP A 178 15.47 -16.50 -1.85
C ASP A 178 14.49 -16.10 -0.74
N SER A 179 14.01 -17.11 0.00
CA SER A 179 13.14 -16.92 1.16
C SER A 179 11.92 -16.02 0.84
N PHE A 180 11.24 -16.30 -0.28
CA PHE A 180 10.04 -15.57 -0.70
C PHE A 180 10.22 -14.04 -0.77
N ASP A 181 11.27 -13.54 -1.44
CA ASP A 181 11.55 -12.10 -1.59
C ASP A 181 10.53 -11.38 -2.49
N THR A 182 9.30 -11.25 -1.98
CA THR A 182 8.18 -10.58 -2.64
C THR A 182 8.42 -9.08 -2.91
N PRO A 183 9.15 -8.31 -2.07
CA PRO A 183 9.53 -6.93 -2.43
C PRO A 183 10.32 -6.84 -3.73
N SER A 184 11.33 -7.69 -3.92
CA SER A 184 12.12 -7.72 -5.15
C SER A 184 11.28 -8.14 -6.35
N VAL A 185 10.38 -9.13 -6.18
CA VAL A 185 9.44 -9.51 -7.24
C VAL A 185 8.57 -8.33 -7.66
N LEU A 186 7.94 -7.61 -6.72
CA LEU A 186 7.12 -6.44 -7.06
C LEU A 186 7.91 -5.39 -7.85
N LYS A 187 9.15 -5.09 -7.44
CA LYS A 187 10.02 -4.16 -8.17
C LYS A 187 10.31 -4.63 -9.59
N LEU A 188 10.57 -5.92 -9.80
CA LEU A 188 10.81 -6.51 -11.11
C LEU A 188 9.56 -6.42 -12.01
N LEU A 189 8.38 -6.74 -11.48
CA LEU A 189 7.11 -6.64 -12.23
C LEU A 189 6.80 -5.19 -12.62
N LEU A 190 6.97 -4.23 -11.69
CA LEU A 190 6.75 -2.81 -11.97
C LEU A 190 7.73 -2.28 -13.02
N SER A 191 8.98 -2.73 -12.99
CA SER A 191 9.98 -2.42 -14.02
C SER A 191 9.57 -2.95 -15.40
N LEU A 192 9.13 -4.22 -15.47
CA LEU A 192 8.64 -4.83 -16.72
C LEU A 192 7.41 -4.09 -17.26
N ILE A 193 6.47 -3.70 -16.40
CA ILE A 193 5.30 -2.89 -16.79
C ILE A 193 5.73 -1.54 -17.36
N ASN A 194 6.77 -0.90 -16.80
CA ASN A 194 7.27 0.36 -17.33
C ASN A 194 7.80 0.19 -18.76
N LYS A 195 8.63 -0.84 -19.00
CA LYS A 195 9.11 -1.18 -20.35
C LYS A 195 7.98 -1.50 -21.32
N ALA A 196 6.98 -2.26 -20.87
CA ALA A 196 5.79 -2.57 -21.64
C ALA A 196 4.96 -1.32 -21.97
N ASN A 197 4.84 -0.35 -21.05
CA ASN A 197 4.17 0.92 -21.30
C ASN A 197 4.90 1.77 -22.35
N ILE A 198 6.24 1.78 -22.32
CA ILE A 198 7.05 2.46 -23.35
C ILE A 198 6.77 1.82 -24.71
N TYR A 199 6.85 0.49 -24.82
CA TYR A 199 6.55 -0.22 -26.06
C TYR A 199 5.11 0.02 -26.53
N LEU A 200 4.15 -0.03 -25.61
CA LEU A 200 2.73 0.23 -25.87
C LEU A 200 2.51 1.66 -26.40
N SER A 201 3.33 2.64 -26.02
CA SER A 201 3.22 4.04 -26.48
C SER A 201 3.69 4.27 -27.92
N SER A 202 4.37 3.30 -28.52
CA SER A 202 4.86 3.35 -29.91
C SER A 202 3.72 3.49 -30.92
N THR A 203 3.97 4.19 -32.03
CA THR A 203 2.99 4.45 -33.11
C THR A 203 2.54 3.17 -33.82
N SER A 204 3.42 2.17 -33.88
CA SER A 204 3.14 0.83 -34.40
C SER A 204 3.76 -0.20 -33.46
N PHE A 205 2.99 -1.22 -33.09
CA PHE A 205 3.45 -2.29 -32.21
C PHE A 205 2.74 -3.61 -32.54
N SER A 206 3.40 -4.73 -32.22
CA SER A 206 2.78 -6.06 -32.24
C SER A 206 2.12 -6.32 -30.88
N PRO A 207 0.87 -6.81 -30.81
CA PRO A 207 0.22 -7.09 -29.54
C PRO A 207 0.79 -8.33 -28.83
N SER A 208 1.51 -9.21 -29.53
CA SER A 208 1.95 -10.52 -29.02
C SER A 208 2.84 -10.45 -27.75
N PRO A 209 3.91 -9.62 -27.70
CA PRO A 209 4.74 -9.51 -26.49
C PRO A 209 3.96 -8.96 -25.30
N LEU A 210 3.10 -7.96 -25.53
CA LEU A 210 2.30 -7.33 -24.49
C LEU A 210 1.27 -8.29 -23.89
N LEU A 211 0.66 -9.15 -24.71
CA LEU A 211 -0.24 -10.21 -24.26
C LEU A 211 0.51 -11.29 -23.46
N SER A 212 1.75 -11.58 -23.81
CA SER A 212 2.58 -12.53 -23.06
C SER A 212 2.97 -11.96 -21.69
N ILE A 213 3.34 -10.68 -21.65
CA ILE A 213 3.60 -9.95 -20.40
C ILE A 213 2.35 -9.88 -19.54
N SER A 214 1.18 -9.54 -20.09
CA SER A 214 -0.07 -9.42 -19.32
C SER A 214 -0.49 -10.75 -18.70
N LYS A 215 -0.33 -11.86 -19.41
CA LYS A 215 -0.55 -13.22 -18.88
C LYS A 215 0.40 -13.55 -17.73
N TYR A 216 1.70 -13.25 -17.89
CA TYR A 216 2.68 -13.52 -16.86
C TYR A 216 2.45 -12.67 -15.59
N LEU A 217 2.17 -11.37 -15.77
CA LEU A 217 1.81 -10.47 -14.67
C LEU A 217 0.58 -10.98 -13.92
N THR A 218 -0.48 -11.36 -14.66
CA THR A 218 -1.71 -11.92 -14.07
C THR A 218 -1.39 -13.16 -13.24
N PHE A 219 -0.62 -14.10 -13.79
CA PHE A 219 -0.20 -15.30 -13.08
C PHE A 219 0.51 -15.00 -11.76
N ILE A 220 1.54 -14.14 -11.76
CA ILE A 220 2.29 -13.83 -10.53
C ILE A 220 1.41 -13.08 -9.51
N PHE A 221 0.59 -12.15 -9.97
CA PHE A 221 -0.30 -11.42 -9.09
C PHE A 221 -1.40 -12.32 -8.48
N ASP A 222 -1.89 -13.32 -9.23
CA ASP A 222 -2.82 -14.32 -8.71
C ASP A 222 -2.13 -15.25 -7.69
N VAL A 223 -0.87 -15.66 -7.92
CA VAL A 223 -0.05 -16.38 -6.92
C VAL A 223 0.06 -15.59 -5.62
N PHE A 224 0.17 -14.26 -5.71
CA PHE A 224 0.18 -13.36 -4.56
C PHE A 224 -1.21 -13.03 -3.98
N GLY A 225 -2.30 -13.52 -4.58
CA GLY A 225 -3.67 -13.24 -4.15
C GLY A 225 -4.12 -11.79 -4.40
N VAL A 226 -3.53 -11.13 -5.40
CA VAL A 226 -3.77 -9.73 -5.80
C VAL A 226 -4.31 -9.69 -7.23
N SER A 227 -5.55 -10.12 -7.45
CA SER A 227 -6.05 -10.15 -8.83
C SER A 227 -6.38 -8.75 -9.38
N PHE A 228 -5.99 -8.52 -10.63
CA PHE A 228 -6.25 -7.28 -11.38
C PHE A 228 -7.23 -7.46 -12.54
N THR A 229 -7.66 -8.69 -12.80
CA THR A 229 -8.66 -8.96 -13.83
C THR A 229 -10.02 -8.45 -13.36
N SER A 230 -10.69 -7.69 -14.22
CA SER A 230 -12.08 -7.30 -13.98
C SER A 230 -12.91 -8.58 -13.93
N THR A 231 -13.85 -8.65 -13.00
CA THR A 231 -14.69 -9.83 -12.68
C THR A 231 -15.61 -10.30 -13.83
N SER A 232 -15.37 -9.87 -15.07
CA SER A 232 -16.13 -10.27 -16.26
C SER A 232 -15.66 -11.59 -16.88
N THR A 233 -14.52 -12.14 -16.45
CA THR A 233 -14.01 -13.42 -16.96
C THR A 233 -13.54 -14.30 -15.82
N SER A 234 -14.41 -14.58 -14.85
CA SER A 234 -14.20 -15.75 -14.00
C SER A 234 -14.43 -17.00 -14.85
N THR A 235 -13.37 -17.50 -15.50
CA THR A 235 -13.30 -18.93 -15.81
C THR A 235 -13.12 -19.63 -14.48
N SER A 236 -14.22 -19.85 -13.78
CA SER A 236 -14.28 -20.67 -12.57
C SER A 236 -13.90 -22.09 -12.93
N THR A 237 -12.64 -22.45 -12.73
CA THR A 237 -12.22 -23.83 -12.47
C THR A 237 -12.63 -24.19 -11.04
N SER A 238 -13.93 -24.31 -10.83
CA SER A 238 -14.50 -25.08 -9.73
C SER A 238 -15.59 -25.95 -10.34
N SER A 239 -15.30 -27.25 -10.37
CA SER A 239 -16.18 -28.31 -10.81
C SER A 239 -17.53 -28.29 -10.09
N SER A 240 -18.56 -28.72 -10.83
CA SER A 240 -19.94 -29.07 -10.42
C SER A 240 -21.02 -27.97 -10.39
N ALA A 241 -21.54 -27.62 -11.57
CA ALA A 241 -22.98 -27.65 -11.92
C ALA A 241 -23.18 -27.12 -13.37
N PRO A 242 -24.04 -27.72 -14.20
CA PRO A 242 -24.38 -27.19 -15.51
C PRO A 242 -25.61 -26.30 -15.36
N ASP A 243 -25.43 -24.98 -15.32
CA ASP A 243 -26.53 -24.07 -15.64
C ASP A 243 -26.07 -23.02 -16.65
N SER A 244 -26.68 -23.13 -17.82
CA SER A 244 -26.45 -22.37 -19.03
C SER A 244 -27.18 -21.03 -18.95
N THR A 245 -26.45 -19.99 -18.58
CA THR A 245 -26.71 -18.63 -19.09
C THR A 245 -25.36 -18.05 -19.49
N ALA A 246 -25.06 -18.08 -20.78
CA ALA A 246 -23.87 -17.44 -21.34
C ALA A 246 -23.85 -15.99 -20.85
N ALA A 247 -22.84 -15.66 -20.04
CA ALA A 247 -22.61 -14.29 -19.61
C ALA A 247 -22.42 -13.45 -20.87
N ILE A 248 -23.41 -12.60 -21.18
CA ILE A 248 -23.31 -11.63 -22.27
C ILE A 248 -22.07 -10.78 -21.96
N ASP A 249 -21.10 -10.74 -22.87
CA ASP A 249 -19.97 -9.82 -22.74
C ASP A 249 -20.51 -8.39 -22.84
N HIS A 250 -20.87 -7.81 -21.69
CA HIS A 250 -21.40 -6.45 -21.56
C HIS A 250 -20.48 -5.43 -22.25
N SER A 251 -19.17 -5.70 -22.35
CA SER A 251 -18.23 -4.84 -23.06
C SER A 251 -18.56 -4.79 -24.55
N SER A 252 -18.79 -5.95 -25.19
CA SER A 252 -19.14 -6.05 -26.61
C SER A 252 -20.44 -5.32 -26.96
N LEU A 253 -21.42 -5.29 -26.03
CA LEU A 253 -22.68 -4.58 -26.20
C LEU A 253 -22.52 -3.06 -26.01
N LEU A 254 -21.74 -2.62 -25.02
CA LEU A 254 -21.60 -1.21 -24.65
C LEU A 254 -20.61 -0.44 -25.54
N LEU A 255 -19.57 -1.11 -26.05
CA LEU A 255 -18.51 -0.50 -26.84
C LEU A 255 -19.00 0.32 -28.05
N PRO A 256 -19.96 -0.15 -28.88
CA PRO A 256 -20.50 0.63 -29.98
C PRO A 256 -21.13 1.95 -29.52
N TYR A 257 -21.96 1.91 -28.47
CA TYR A 257 -22.60 3.10 -27.91
C TYR A 257 -21.57 4.09 -27.36
N LEU A 258 -20.61 3.60 -26.56
CA LEU A 258 -19.55 4.44 -25.98
C LEU A 258 -18.69 5.08 -27.08
N THR A 259 -18.41 4.34 -28.16
CA THR A 259 -17.70 4.86 -29.32
C THR A 259 -18.49 5.98 -30.00
N THR A 260 -19.78 5.76 -30.26
CA THR A 260 -20.67 6.79 -30.83
C THR A 260 -20.73 8.04 -29.96
N PHE A 261 -20.90 7.90 -28.64
CA PHE A 261 -20.93 9.04 -27.72
C PHE A 261 -19.59 9.77 -27.66
N SER A 262 -18.47 9.03 -27.65
CA SER A 262 -17.13 9.61 -27.67
C SER A 262 -16.89 10.44 -28.94
N THR A 263 -17.23 9.89 -30.12
CA THR A 263 -17.12 10.58 -31.40
C THR A 263 -18.02 11.82 -31.47
N PHE A 264 -19.27 11.73 -31.02
CA PHE A 264 -20.18 12.87 -30.97
C PHE A 264 -19.62 13.99 -30.08
N ARG A 265 -19.15 13.66 -28.87
CA ARG A 265 -18.51 14.62 -27.96
C ARG A 265 -17.30 15.30 -28.60
N ASP A 266 -16.45 14.54 -29.29
CA ASP A 266 -15.25 15.08 -29.94
C ASP A 266 -15.59 16.10 -31.02
N GLN A 267 -16.60 15.80 -31.84
CA GLN A 267 -17.11 16.74 -32.85
C GLN A 267 -17.67 18.01 -32.21
N VAL A 268 -18.48 17.89 -31.15
CA VAL A 268 -19.02 19.03 -30.40
C VAL A 268 -17.90 19.87 -29.78
N ARG A 269 -16.91 19.23 -29.17
CA ARG A 269 -15.75 19.90 -28.55
C ARG A 269 -14.91 20.64 -29.59
N GLN A 270 -14.69 20.05 -30.77
CA GLN A 270 -13.95 20.69 -31.85
C GLN A 270 -14.71 21.93 -32.39
N ALA A 271 -16.02 21.80 -32.61
CA ALA A 271 -16.87 22.93 -33.00
C ALA A 271 -16.83 24.04 -31.93
N ALA A 272 -16.89 23.69 -30.65
CA ALA A 272 -16.82 24.64 -29.54
C ALA A 272 -15.46 25.35 -29.44
N LYS A 273 -14.35 24.64 -29.70
CA LYS A 273 -13.00 25.25 -29.77
C LYS A 273 -12.93 26.31 -30.88
N ILE A 274 -13.46 26.01 -32.06
CA ILE A 274 -13.51 26.94 -33.20
C ILE A 274 -14.38 28.16 -32.85
N ALA A 275 -15.53 27.92 -32.22
CA ALA A 275 -16.45 28.97 -31.78
C ALA A 275 -15.98 29.73 -30.52
N LYS A 276 -14.87 29.32 -29.89
CA LYS A 276 -14.37 29.83 -28.59
C LYS A 276 -15.45 29.86 -27.48
N ASN A 277 -16.34 28.87 -27.48
CA ASN A 277 -17.42 28.78 -26.51
C ASN A 277 -16.97 28.00 -25.27
N SER A 278 -16.69 28.71 -24.17
CA SER A 278 -16.24 28.11 -22.90
C SER A 278 -17.28 27.21 -22.24
N ASP A 279 -18.56 27.52 -22.40
CA ASP A 279 -19.64 26.82 -21.71
C ASP A 279 -19.82 25.40 -22.28
N ILE A 280 -19.78 25.28 -23.63
CA ILE A 280 -19.84 23.97 -24.30
C ILE A 280 -18.58 23.14 -23.98
N LEU A 281 -17.41 23.77 -23.89
CA LEU A 281 -16.19 23.09 -23.46
C LEU A 281 -16.33 22.57 -22.02
N GLY A 282 -16.87 23.38 -21.10
CA GLY A 282 -17.15 22.99 -19.72
C GLY A 282 -18.17 21.85 -19.61
N LEU A 283 -19.21 21.82 -20.47
CA LEU A 283 -20.15 20.70 -20.54
C LEU A 283 -19.49 19.41 -21.04
N CYS A 284 -18.63 19.49 -22.06
CA CYS A 284 -17.87 18.34 -22.55
C CYS A 284 -16.91 17.79 -21.48
N ASP A 285 -16.26 18.67 -20.72
CA ASP A 285 -15.38 18.29 -19.60
C ASP A 285 -16.20 17.66 -18.46
N THR A 286 -17.37 18.23 -18.11
CA THR A 286 -18.28 17.64 -17.10
C THR A 286 -18.75 16.24 -17.50
N PHE A 287 -19.14 16.06 -18.77
CA PHE A 287 -19.54 14.75 -19.27
C PHE A 287 -18.40 13.72 -19.19
N ARG A 288 -17.18 14.13 -19.57
CA ARG A 288 -15.97 13.27 -19.52
C ARG A 288 -15.57 12.90 -18.10
N ASP A 289 -15.43 13.90 -17.23
CA ASP A 289 -14.73 13.78 -15.95
C ASP A 289 -15.68 13.41 -14.80
N THR A 290 -16.98 13.69 -14.95
CA THR A 290 -17.99 13.48 -13.89
C THR A 290 -19.09 12.49 -14.27
N GLU A 291 -19.71 12.62 -15.44
CA GLU A 291 -20.87 11.76 -15.78
C GLU A 291 -20.45 10.34 -16.17
N LEU A 292 -19.48 10.20 -17.08
CA LEU A 292 -19.01 8.89 -17.54
C LEU A 292 -18.26 8.11 -16.44
N THR A 293 -17.53 8.81 -15.58
CA THR A 293 -16.75 8.20 -14.49
C THR A 293 -17.64 7.52 -13.44
N LYS A 294 -18.88 8.02 -13.21
CA LYS A 294 -19.88 7.36 -12.34
C LYS A 294 -20.22 5.95 -12.81
N TYR A 295 -20.10 5.68 -14.10
CA TYR A 295 -20.40 4.39 -14.73
C TYR A 295 -19.13 3.60 -15.11
N GLY A 296 -17.95 4.02 -14.63
CA GLY A 296 -16.72 3.28 -14.88
C GLY A 296 -16.11 3.52 -16.26
N VAL A 297 -16.53 4.58 -16.97
CA VAL A 297 -16.01 4.94 -18.28
C VAL A 297 -15.07 6.13 -18.15
N VAL A 298 -13.82 5.96 -18.57
CA VAL A 298 -12.81 7.03 -18.60
C VAL A 298 -12.36 7.24 -20.04
N LEU A 299 -12.46 8.48 -20.52
CA LEU A 299 -12.01 8.85 -21.86
C LEU A 299 -10.64 9.50 -21.79
N GLY A 300 -9.64 8.88 -22.42
CA GLY A 300 -8.30 9.44 -22.59
C GLY A 300 -8.20 10.20 -23.90
N ASP A 301 -7.94 11.51 -23.84
CA ASP A 301 -7.65 12.29 -25.04
C ASP A 301 -6.32 11.81 -25.66
N GLN A 302 -6.28 11.71 -27.00
CA GLN A 302 -5.08 11.38 -27.76
C GLN A 302 -4.64 12.58 -28.60
N GLU A 303 -3.34 12.70 -28.89
CA GLU A 303 -2.80 13.78 -29.74
C GLU A 303 -3.33 13.69 -31.19
N SER A 304 -3.58 12.47 -31.66
CA SER A 304 -4.15 12.17 -32.97
C SER A 304 -5.06 10.95 -32.85
N GLY A 305 -6.31 11.06 -33.33
CA GLY A 305 -7.30 9.99 -33.31
C GLY A 305 -8.46 10.20 -32.33
N PRO A 306 -9.46 9.29 -32.32
CA PRO A 306 -10.58 9.33 -31.39
C PRO A 306 -10.11 9.07 -29.95
N ALA A 307 -10.85 9.57 -28.97
CA ALA A 307 -10.49 9.34 -27.57
C ALA A 307 -10.46 7.86 -27.18
N LEU A 308 -9.46 7.48 -26.38
CA LEU A 308 -9.25 6.13 -25.88
C LEU A 308 -10.27 5.81 -24.78
N ILE A 309 -11.12 4.81 -25.00
CA ILE A 309 -12.14 4.39 -24.04
C ILE A 309 -11.57 3.34 -23.10
N LYS A 310 -11.44 3.71 -21.82
CA LYS A 310 -11.01 2.82 -20.74
C LYS A 310 -12.22 2.46 -19.87
N LEU A 311 -12.34 1.17 -19.56
CA LEU A 311 -13.35 0.64 -18.65
C LEU A 311 -12.67 0.31 -17.33
N VAL A 312 -13.19 0.86 -16.24
CA VAL A 312 -12.64 0.75 -14.89
C VAL A 312 -13.80 0.47 -13.93
N ASP A 313 -13.56 -0.31 -12.88
CA ASP A 313 -14.56 -0.53 -11.84
C ASP A 313 -15.02 0.81 -11.20
N PRO A 314 -16.33 1.14 -11.23
CA PRO A 314 -16.85 2.36 -10.60
C PRO A 314 -16.56 2.44 -9.10
N ALA A 315 -16.50 1.30 -8.39
CA ALA A 315 -16.18 1.27 -6.96
C ALA A 315 -14.74 1.72 -6.72
N TYR A 316 -13.81 1.29 -7.57
CA TYR A 316 -12.41 1.72 -7.53
C TYR A 316 -12.28 3.23 -7.79
N LEU A 317 -12.98 3.78 -8.78
CA LEU A 317 -12.95 5.22 -9.08
C LEU A 317 -13.48 6.06 -7.90
N LYS A 318 -14.58 5.62 -7.27
CA LYS A 318 -15.12 6.28 -6.06
C LYS A 318 -14.13 6.24 -4.90
N GLN A 319 -13.50 5.09 -4.67
CA GLN A 319 -12.50 4.93 -3.61
C GLN A 319 -11.29 5.85 -3.86
N GLN A 320 -10.80 5.92 -5.09
CA GLN A 320 -9.70 6.80 -5.46
C GLN A 320 -10.03 8.28 -5.22
N GLN A 321 -11.25 8.72 -5.57
CA GLN A 321 -11.70 10.08 -5.33
C GLN A 321 -11.79 10.40 -3.83
N GLN A 322 -12.31 9.47 -3.02
CA GLN A 322 -12.37 9.62 -1.57
C GLN A 322 -10.96 9.71 -0.94
N GLN A 323 -10.03 8.86 -1.41
CA GLN A 323 -8.64 8.89 -0.96
C GLN A 323 -7.94 10.19 -1.35
N GLN A 324 -8.20 10.73 -2.54
CA GLN A 324 -7.66 12.05 -2.95
C GLN A 324 -8.18 13.18 -2.05
N LEU A 325 -9.49 13.21 -1.76
CA LEU A 325 -10.09 14.19 -0.85
C LEU A 325 -9.46 14.11 0.55
N GLN A 326 -9.34 12.90 1.10
CA GLN A 326 -8.70 12.69 2.40
C GLN A 326 -7.23 13.09 2.39
N ALA A 327 -6.47 12.79 1.33
CA ALA A 327 -5.07 13.18 1.20
C ALA A 327 -4.92 14.71 1.12
N GLU A 328 -5.81 15.40 0.41
CA GLU A 328 -5.85 16.86 0.39
C GLU A 328 -6.14 17.45 1.77
N ASP A 329 -7.12 16.91 2.48
CA ASP A 329 -7.46 17.36 3.83
C ASP A 329 -6.33 17.11 4.82
N GLN A 330 -5.67 15.96 4.75
CA GLN A 330 -4.46 15.66 5.53
C GLN A 330 -3.32 16.62 5.19
N LYS A 331 -3.11 16.94 3.90
CA LYS A 331 -2.10 17.91 3.46
C LYS A 331 -2.40 19.32 3.96
N LYS A 332 -3.67 19.74 3.94
CA LYS A 332 -4.14 21.01 4.51
C LYS A 332 -3.91 21.05 6.02
N ALA A 333 -4.31 20.00 6.74
CA ALA A 333 -4.12 19.89 8.19
C ALA A 333 -2.63 19.87 8.58
N ALA A 334 -1.79 19.12 7.86
CA ALA A 334 -0.35 19.10 8.08
C ALA A 334 0.30 20.46 7.82
N LYS A 335 -0.13 21.18 6.78
CA LYS A 335 0.34 22.55 6.49
C LYS A 335 -0.07 23.52 7.61
N GLN A 336 -1.31 23.44 8.09
CA GLN A 336 -1.80 24.24 9.21
C GLN A 336 -1.02 23.95 10.49
N LEU A 337 -0.82 22.68 10.84
CA LEU A 337 -0.04 22.27 12.01
C LEU A 337 1.43 22.71 11.91
N ALA A 338 2.05 22.60 10.74
CA ALA A 338 3.40 23.08 10.52
C ALA A 338 3.50 24.61 10.66
N GLN A 339 2.49 25.35 10.20
CA GLN A 339 2.40 26.80 10.38
C GLN A 339 2.20 27.18 11.84
N GLN A 340 1.31 26.49 12.56
CA GLN A 340 1.10 26.64 14.00
C GLN A 340 2.41 26.41 14.76
N ARG A 341 3.12 25.30 14.50
CA ARG A 341 4.41 24.99 15.14
C ARG A 341 5.48 26.04 14.88
N LYS A 342 5.49 26.68 13.70
CA LYS A 342 6.40 27.79 13.40
C LYS A 342 6.06 29.02 14.24
N VAL A 343 4.77 29.35 14.36
CA VAL A 343 4.30 30.46 15.20
C VAL A 343 4.62 30.19 16.67
N ASP A 344 4.29 29.00 17.18
CA ASP A 344 4.57 28.61 18.57
C ASP A 344 6.08 28.66 18.86
N LYS A 345 6.92 28.21 17.93
CA LYS A 345 8.38 28.28 18.06
C LYS A 345 8.88 29.73 18.11
N LEU A 346 8.31 30.63 17.30
CA LEU A 346 8.66 32.06 17.32
C LEU A 346 8.20 32.75 18.60
N GLU A 347 6.97 32.47 19.06
CA GLU A 347 6.47 32.99 20.34
C GLU A 347 7.29 32.48 21.51
N LEU A 348 7.67 31.20 21.49
CA LEU A 348 8.58 30.63 22.48
C LEU A 348 9.93 31.35 22.44
N ALA A 349 10.51 31.54 21.25
CA ALA A 349 11.81 32.18 21.08
C ALA A 349 11.86 33.65 21.55
N LYS A 350 10.72 34.36 21.61
CA LYS A 350 10.64 35.71 22.19
C LYS A 350 10.85 35.74 23.71
N ILE A 351 10.64 34.62 24.40
CA ILE A 351 10.73 34.55 25.86
C ILE A 351 12.20 34.50 26.28
N PRO A 352 12.71 35.47 27.08
CA PRO A 352 14.08 35.43 27.58
C PRO A 352 14.33 34.16 28.41
N PRO A 353 15.57 33.60 28.42
CA PRO A 353 15.89 32.37 29.14
C PRO A 353 15.50 32.41 30.62
N HIS A 354 15.71 33.54 31.29
CA HIS A 354 15.37 33.73 32.71
C HIS A 354 13.87 33.73 33.02
N GLN A 355 13.01 33.79 32.00
CA GLN A 355 11.54 33.74 32.14
C GLN A 355 10.93 32.45 31.61
N TYR A 356 11.77 31.53 31.11
CA TYR A 356 11.31 30.31 30.43
C TYR A 356 10.44 29.44 31.34
N PHE A 357 10.88 29.21 32.59
CA PHE A 357 10.14 28.39 33.54
C PHE A 357 9.08 29.16 34.33
N THR A 358 9.03 30.49 34.24
CA THR A 358 8.06 31.32 34.99
C THR A 358 6.86 31.74 34.14
N THR A 359 6.95 31.63 32.80
CA THR A 359 5.94 32.15 31.86
C THR A 359 5.18 31.03 31.13
N GLY A 360 3.88 31.24 30.87
CA GLY A 360 3.08 30.35 30.01
C GLY A 360 2.67 29.03 30.68
N GLY A 361 2.36 29.05 31.98
CA GLY A 361 1.91 27.87 32.73
C GLY A 361 3.00 26.89 33.15
N ARG A 362 4.25 27.08 32.69
CA ARG A 362 5.40 26.22 33.03
C ARG A 362 5.92 26.38 34.47
N GLY A 363 5.55 27.49 35.13
CA GLY A 363 5.92 27.77 36.52
C GLY A 363 5.03 27.08 37.54
N VAL A 364 3.90 26.50 37.10
CA VAL A 364 2.91 25.88 37.99
C VAL A 364 3.44 24.57 38.59
N GLU A 365 4.58 24.05 38.15
CA GLU A 365 5.19 22.83 38.70
C GLU A 365 6.26 23.08 39.77
N PHE A 366 6.59 24.35 40.06
CA PHE A 366 7.74 24.72 40.87
C PHE A 366 7.39 25.84 41.87
N SER A 367 7.90 25.75 43.10
CA SER A 367 7.60 26.73 44.15
C SER A 367 8.71 27.77 44.36
N SER A 368 9.95 27.51 43.95
CA SER A 368 11.05 28.48 44.02
C SER A 368 12.02 28.39 42.84
N PHE A 369 12.62 29.53 42.47
CA PHE A 369 13.55 29.69 41.34
C PHE A 369 14.83 30.41 41.76
N ASP A 370 15.92 30.23 41.02
CA ASP A 370 17.16 31.00 41.20
C ASP A 370 17.13 32.37 40.48
N LEU A 371 18.23 33.12 40.55
CA LEU A 371 18.39 34.43 39.89
C LEU A 371 18.29 34.35 38.36
N ASN A 372 18.53 33.19 37.78
CA ASN A 372 18.42 32.92 36.35
C ASN A 372 17.06 32.29 35.99
N GLY A 373 16.08 32.28 36.90
CA GLY A 373 14.76 31.71 36.67
C GLY A 373 14.75 30.19 36.55
N PHE A 374 15.77 29.49 37.04
CA PHE A 374 15.87 28.04 37.04
C PHE A 374 15.14 27.43 38.26
N PRO A 375 14.31 26.39 38.10
CA PRO A 375 13.57 25.79 39.22
C PRO A 375 14.49 25.12 40.25
N LEU A 376 14.25 25.39 41.53
CA LEU A 376 15.00 24.81 42.65
C LEU A 376 14.21 23.73 43.40
N THR A 377 12.90 23.91 43.51
CA THR A 377 12.00 23.04 44.29
C THR A 377 10.73 22.70 43.50
N ASP A 378 10.11 21.58 43.83
CA ASP A 378 8.80 21.20 43.29
C ASP A 378 7.65 21.98 43.98
N LEU A 379 6.40 21.67 43.60
CA LEU A 379 5.18 22.27 44.16
C LEU A 379 5.06 22.13 45.68
N GLU A 380 5.66 21.10 46.26
CA GLU A 380 5.59 20.79 47.70
C GLU A 380 6.76 21.44 48.47
N GLY A 381 7.61 22.20 47.78
CA GLY A 381 8.80 22.83 48.36
C GLY A 381 9.98 21.88 48.54
N LYS A 382 9.93 20.67 47.97
CA LYS A 382 11.03 19.70 48.08
C LYS A 382 12.10 19.95 47.01
N PRO A 383 13.39 19.71 47.31
CA PRO A 383 14.47 19.82 46.32
C PRO A 383 14.27 18.86 45.15
N LEU A 384 14.54 19.34 43.94
CA LEU A 384 14.41 18.52 42.73
C LEU A 384 15.46 17.39 42.70
N SER A 385 15.06 16.21 42.23
CA SER A 385 15.99 15.08 42.06
C SER A 385 17.05 15.37 40.98
N LYS A 386 18.24 14.79 41.12
CA LYS A 386 19.36 14.97 40.16
C LYS A 386 18.96 14.66 38.71
N SER A 387 18.12 13.65 38.49
CA SER A 387 17.61 13.27 37.16
C SER A 387 16.69 14.36 36.58
N LYS A 388 15.78 14.92 37.41
CA LYS A 388 14.86 15.99 37.00
C LYS A 388 15.62 17.28 36.71
N VAL A 389 16.61 17.64 37.53
CA VAL A 389 17.49 18.79 37.28
C VAL A 389 18.23 18.67 35.94
N LYS A 390 18.85 17.51 35.65
CA LYS A 390 19.55 17.28 34.37
C LYS A 390 18.62 17.42 33.16
N LYS A 391 17.36 16.99 33.29
CA LYS A 391 16.35 17.13 32.23
C LYS A 391 15.94 18.60 32.03
N LEU A 392 15.73 19.34 33.11
CA LEU A 392 15.39 20.77 33.07
C LEU A 392 16.55 21.62 32.53
N GLN A 393 17.79 21.30 32.90
CA GLN A 393 18.99 21.96 32.36
C GLN A 393 19.07 21.82 30.84
N LYS A 394 18.85 20.61 30.32
CA LYS A 394 18.84 20.39 28.86
C LYS A 394 17.76 21.20 28.14
N LEU A 395 16.59 21.40 28.78
CA LEU A 395 15.53 22.25 28.23
C LEU A 395 15.92 23.73 28.27
N TYR A 396 16.51 24.19 29.36
CA TYR A 396 17.00 25.56 29.52
C TYR A 396 18.09 25.90 28.50
N ASP A 397 19.08 25.03 28.33
CA ASP A 397 20.18 25.22 27.37
C ASP A 397 19.66 25.26 25.92
N ASN A 398 18.73 24.35 25.59
CA ASN A 398 18.10 24.32 24.28
C ASN A 398 17.27 25.58 24.01
N HIS A 399 16.52 26.07 25.01
CA HIS A 399 15.77 27.31 24.89
C HIS A 399 16.67 28.54 24.75
N THR A 400 17.76 28.58 25.51
CA THR A 400 18.77 29.65 25.41
C THR A 400 19.33 29.74 24.00
N LYS A 401 19.63 28.59 23.37
CA LYS A 401 20.04 28.55 21.96
C LYS A 401 18.95 29.11 21.03
N ILE A 402 17.70 28.68 21.20
CA ILE A 402 16.57 29.14 20.38
C ILE A 402 16.37 30.66 20.51
N HIS A 403 16.49 31.23 21.71
CA HIS A 403 16.37 32.66 21.96
C HIS A 403 17.53 33.45 21.35
N ASN A 404 18.77 32.97 21.50
CA ASN A 404 19.94 33.62 20.91
C ASN A 404 19.89 33.60 19.37
N ASP A 405 19.47 32.48 18.77
CA ASP A 405 19.24 32.39 17.33
C ASP A 405 18.18 33.41 16.86
N TYR A 406 17.15 33.66 17.68
CA TYR A 406 16.13 34.67 17.40
C TYR A 406 16.68 36.10 17.48
N LEU A 407 17.45 36.44 18.52
CA LEU A 407 18.10 37.75 18.64
C LEU A 407 19.03 38.02 17.45
N ALA A 408 19.87 37.06 17.08
CA ALA A 408 20.75 37.16 15.91
C ALA A 408 19.97 37.36 14.59
N SER A 409 18.76 36.79 14.48
CA SER A 409 17.90 36.96 13.30
C SER A 409 17.23 38.34 13.21
N ILE A 410 17.12 39.06 14.33
CA ILE A 410 16.60 40.43 14.38
C ILE A 410 17.73 41.44 14.14
N GLU A 411 18.93 41.19 14.67
CA GLU A 411 20.10 42.06 14.53
C GLU A 411 20.74 41.99 13.12
N GLY A 412 20.49 40.92 12.37
CA GLY A 412 20.95 40.72 10.99
C GLY A 412 20.02 41.27 9.90
N LYS A 413 18.99 42.06 10.25
CA LYS A 413 18.14 42.84 9.34
C LYS A 413 18.32 44.32 9.62
#